data_AF-A0A6A1QDU9-F1
#
_entry.id   AF-A0A6A1QDU9-F1
#
_cell.length_a   1.000
_cell.length_b   1.000
_cell.length_c   1.000
_cell.angle_alpha   90.00
_cell.angle_beta   90.00
_cell.angle_gamma   90.00
#
_symmetry.space_group_name_H-M   'P 1'
#
loop_
_entity.id
_entity.type
_entity.pdbx_description
1 polymer ?
#
loop_
_entity_poly.entity_id
_entity_poly.type
_entity_poly.pdbx_seq_one_letter_code
_entity_poly.pdbx_strand_id
1 'polypeptide(L)'
;MKLGLTGVPSLLPQTQHTGPCTPEMRVIHAGLVIGHRDEGRGWASVLDELVQHLLVVDGRRCDSVGSRDPLTAQEGGVETTRSVQRLTLNKVAKEPVLDTLVRILARCDITVLQEVVDSTGSAIPLLLRELNRFDDSGPYSFLSSLLLGRGTYKEKYVYIYRSHKTQVLDSYVYDDQDDLFAREPFVCRFSLPSKVLPSLVLVPLHTTPKAVETELNALYHVFLDASQRWQSEDVILLGDFNADCASLTKKHLDGLVLRTQAAFHWAIADGVDTTVRASTRCTYDRIVLHGEHLQSLLRGTAAFDFPRSFGLTEEEALNVSDHFPVEVEVELSCAVRGVQPVSLATPVLSLLLLLPLLSPQLGLVA
;
A
#
# COMPACT_ATOMS: atom_id res chain seq x y z
N MET A 1 18.58 -39.40 63.87
CA MET A 1 19.58 -38.83 62.91
C MET A 1 18.89 -38.64 61.56
N LYS A 2 19.27 -37.58 60.82
CA LYS A 2 18.81 -37.24 59.45
C LYS A 2 17.29 -37.16 59.23
N LEU A 3 16.73 -35.96 59.39
CA LEU A 3 15.54 -35.52 58.66
C LEU A 3 16.00 -34.91 57.32
N GLY A 4 15.26 -35.19 56.24
CA GLY A 4 15.62 -34.78 54.88
C GLY A 4 15.30 -33.33 54.57
N LEU A 5 16.11 -32.71 53.71
CA LEU A 5 15.91 -31.35 53.20
C LEU A 5 14.85 -31.37 52.08
N THR A 6 13.74 -30.67 52.28
CA THR A 6 12.78 -30.34 51.21
C THR A 6 13.17 -29.05 50.52
N GLY A 7 13.19 -29.03 49.19
CA GLY A 7 13.65 -27.90 48.39
C GLY A 7 12.74 -26.67 48.45
N VAL A 8 13.35 -25.49 48.29
CA VAL A 8 12.68 -24.20 48.13
C VAL A 8 12.65 -23.85 46.63
N PRO A 9 11.49 -23.55 46.01
CA PRO A 9 11.45 -23.05 44.65
C PRO A 9 11.95 -21.60 44.57
N SER A 10 12.88 -21.32 43.66
CA SER A 10 13.36 -19.96 43.41
C SER A 10 12.32 -19.17 42.60
N LEU A 11 11.70 -18.17 43.24
CA LEU A 11 10.91 -17.15 42.55
C LEU A 11 11.82 -16.15 41.85
N LEU A 12 12.11 -16.38 40.56
CA LEU A 12 12.59 -15.35 39.66
C LEU A 12 11.40 -14.51 39.16
N PRO A 13 11.44 -13.17 39.21
CA PRO A 13 10.38 -12.35 38.64
C PRO A 13 10.41 -12.45 37.12
N GLN A 14 9.33 -12.98 36.53
CA GLN A 14 9.13 -12.90 35.08
C GLN A 14 8.85 -11.44 34.70
N THR A 15 9.78 -10.82 33.98
CA THR A 15 9.57 -9.52 33.36
C THR A 15 8.52 -9.64 32.26
N GLN A 16 7.28 -9.23 32.56
CA GLN A 16 6.24 -9.08 31.55
C GLN A 16 6.63 -7.94 30.61
N HIS A 17 6.95 -8.26 29.36
CA HIS A 17 7.07 -7.28 28.29
C HIS A 17 5.67 -6.84 27.83
N THR A 18 5.02 -5.97 28.61
CA THR A 18 3.86 -5.21 28.15
C THR A 18 4.34 -3.95 27.43
N GLY A 19 4.76 -4.11 26.18
CA GLY A 19 4.83 -2.96 25.27
C GLY A 19 3.40 -2.44 25.02
N PRO A 20 3.17 -1.12 24.94
CA PRO A 20 1.88 -0.62 24.52
C PRO A 20 1.66 -0.95 23.04
N CYS A 21 0.63 -1.74 22.73
CA CYS A 21 0.17 -1.89 21.35
C CYS A 21 -0.48 -0.58 20.90
N THR A 22 0.31 0.30 20.30
CA THR A 22 -0.16 1.42 19.50
C THR A 22 -0.98 0.88 18.31
N PRO A 23 -2.21 1.35 18.07
CA PRO A 23 -2.88 1.09 16.80
C PRO A 23 -2.05 1.72 15.67
N GLU A 24 -1.45 0.86 14.87
CA GLU A 24 -0.72 1.18 13.65
C GLU A 24 -1.56 0.72 12.45
N MET A 25 -1.42 1.44 11.33
CA MET A 25 -2.08 1.10 10.08
C MET A 25 -1.08 1.04 8.94
N ARG A 26 -1.11 -0.07 8.21
CA ARG A 26 -0.27 -0.31 7.05
C ARG A 26 -1.04 0.04 5.78
N VAL A 27 -0.64 1.13 5.15
CA VAL A 27 -1.11 1.51 3.83
C VAL A 27 -0.06 0.98 2.84
N ILE A 28 -0.37 -0.14 2.19
CA ILE A 28 0.44 -0.56 1.05
C ILE A 28 -0.02 0.24 -0.17
N HIS A 29 0.95 0.70 -0.95
CA HIS A 29 0.70 1.15 -2.30
C HIS A 29 1.38 0.22 -3.30
N ALA A 30 0.60 -0.56 -4.02
CA ALA A 30 1.14 -1.35 -5.11
C ALA A 30 0.20 -1.20 -6.31
N GLY A 31 0.59 -0.50 -7.37
CA GLY A 31 1.90 -0.71 -8.00
C GLY A 31 2.17 -2.20 -8.31
N LEU A 32 1.21 -3.08 -8.04
CA LEU A 32 1.23 -4.50 -8.36
C LEU A 32 0.75 -4.54 -9.81
N VAL A 33 1.73 -4.34 -10.70
CA VAL A 33 1.60 -4.44 -12.16
C VAL A 33 1.61 -5.94 -12.49
N ILE A 34 0.43 -6.55 -12.37
CA ILE A 34 0.32 -8.01 -12.22
C ILE A 34 0.56 -8.72 -13.56
N GLY A 35 1.82 -8.98 -13.95
CA GLY A 35 2.22 -9.65 -15.21
C GLY A 35 2.52 -11.16 -15.23
N HIS A 36 2.24 -11.86 -16.34
CA HIS A 36 2.63 -13.27 -16.59
C HIS A 36 3.11 -13.47 -18.02
N ARG A 37 4.31 -14.04 -18.23
CA ARG A 37 4.86 -14.30 -19.57
C ARG A 37 4.29 -15.59 -20.16
N ASP A 38 3.32 -15.48 -21.05
CA ASP A 38 2.68 -16.66 -21.67
C ASP A 38 3.51 -17.20 -22.85
N GLU A 39 4.31 -18.24 -22.61
CA GLU A 39 5.00 -18.99 -23.66
C GLU A 39 4.07 -20.06 -24.26
N GLY A 40 3.33 -19.65 -25.30
CA GLY A 40 2.90 -20.52 -26.40
C GLY A 40 2.12 -21.79 -26.06
N ARG A 41 0.88 -21.68 -25.55
CA ARG A 41 -0.13 -22.73 -25.71
C ARG A 41 -1.44 -22.20 -26.28
N GLY A 42 -2.00 -22.94 -27.23
CA GLY A 42 -3.14 -22.50 -28.04
C GLY A 42 -4.45 -22.40 -27.25
N TRP A 43 -5.27 -21.41 -27.62
CA TRP A 43 -6.52 -20.98 -26.95
C TRP A 43 -7.66 -22.03 -26.86
N ALA A 44 -7.43 -23.27 -27.28
CA ALA A 44 -8.45 -24.33 -27.28
C ALA A 44 -8.57 -25.08 -25.94
N SER A 45 -7.52 -25.16 -25.12
CA SER A 45 -7.53 -26.01 -23.91
C SER A 45 -8.03 -25.33 -22.64
N VAL A 46 -7.79 -24.02 -22.48
CA VAL A 46 -8.12 -23.27 -21.25
C VAL A 46 -9.64 -23.03 -21.10
N LEU A 47 -10.37 -22.97 -22.21
CA LEU A 47 -11.83 -22.82 -22.19
C LEU A 47 -12.53 -24.08 -21.68
N ASP A 48 -12.04 -25.28 -22.01
CA ASP A 48 -12.66 -26.54 -21.57
C ASP A 48 -12.53 -26.76 -20.04
N GLU A 49 -11.38 -26.43 -19.43
CA GLU A 49 -11.20 -26.55 -17.97
C GLU A 49 -12.05 -25.54 -17.17
N LEU A 50 -12.21 -24.32 -17.68
CA LEU A 50 -13.05 -23.29 -17.04
C LEU A 50 -14.55 -23.60 -17.17
N VAL A 51 -14.98 -24.14 -18.31
CA VAL A 51 -16.38 -24.58 -18.50
C VAL A 51 -16.72 -25.76 -17.59
N GLN A 52 -15.78 -26.68 -17.33
CA GLN A 52 -16.01 -27.79 -16.39
C GLN A 52 -16.14 -27.34 -14.92
N HIS A 53 -15.41 -26.30 -14.49
CA HIS A 53 -15.51 -25.78 -13.12
C HIS A 53 -16.73 -24.87 -12.87
N LEU A 54 -17.27 -24.22 -13.91
CA LEU A 54 -18.45 -23.35 -13.78
C LEU A 54 -19.80 -24.09 -13.94
N LEU A 55 -19.81 -25.33 -14.46
CA LEU A 55 -21.04 -26.11 -14.69
C LEU A 55 -21.48 -27.01 -13.53
N VAL A 56 -20.77 -27.03 -12.39
CA VAL A 56 -21.21 -27.73 -11.17
C VAL A 56 -21.99 -26.80 -10.22
N VAL A 57 -22.80 -25.89 -10.78
CA VAL A 57 -23.82 -25.10 -10.05
C VAL A 57 -25.13 -24.97 -10.86
N ASP A 58 -25.60 -26.03 -11.52
CA ASP A 58 -27.03 -26.41 -11.46
C ASP A 58 -27.26 -27.80 -12.05
N GLY A 59 -28.02 -28.65 -11.36
CA GLY A 59 -28.19 -30.05 -11.72
C GLY A 59 -29.23 -30.30 -12.81
N ARG A 60 -28.97 -29.92 -14.08
CA ARG A 60 -29.78 -30.38 -15.24
C ARG A 60 -28.93 -30.66 -16.49
N ARG A 61 -29.26 -31.77 -17.15
CA ARG A 61 -28.61 -32.30 -18.37
C ARG A 61 -29.36 -31.83 -19.62
N CYS A 62 -28.64 -31.38 -20.64
CA CYS A 62 -29.16 -31.17 -21.99
C CYS A 62 -28.17 -31.78 -23.01
N ASP A 63 -28.70 -32.51 -24.00
CA ASP A 63 -27.91 -33.30 -24.95
C ASP A 63 -27.49 -32.54 -26.22
N SER A 64 -26.59 -33.17 -26.99
CA SER A 64 -25.73 -32.60 -28.03
C SER A 64 -26.29 -32.54 -29.47
N VAL A 65 -25.95 -31.47 -30.20
CA VAL A 65 -25.75 -31.38 -31.68
C VAL A 65 -24.73 -30.24 -31.93
N GLY A 66 -23.76 -30.27 -32.87
CA GLY A 66 -23.32 -31.27 -33.85
C GLY A 66 -22.08 -30.76 -34.62
N SER A 67 -21.48 -31.57 -35.52
CA SER A 67 -20.19 -31.29 -36.19
C SER A 67 -20.31 -30.72 -37.63
N ARG A 68 -19.31 -29.93 -38.06
CA ARG A 68 -18.79 -29.82 -39.45
C ARG A 68 -17.42 -29.13 -39.51
N ASP A 69 -16.47 -29.73 -40.23
CA ASP A 69 -15.08 -29.24 -40.41
C ASP A 69 -14.91 -28.32 -41.67
N PRO A 70 -13.71 -27.99 -42.18
CA PRO A 70 -13.26 -26.60 -42.14
C PRO A 70 -12.98 -25.98 -43.53
N LEU A 71 -12.85 -24.65 -43.58
CA LEU A 71 -12.28 -23.96 -44.74
C LEU A 71 -11.13 -23.05 -44.32
N THR A 72 -10.00 -23.25 -44.98
CA THR A 72 -8.74 -22.52 -44.78
C THR A 72 -8.85 -21.06 -45.21
N ALA A 73 -8.55 -20.14 -44.30
CA ALA A 73 -8.17 -18.76 -44.62
C ALA A 73 -6.74 -18.52 -44.12
N GLN A 74 -5.87 -18.08 -45.03
CA GLN A 74 -4.45 -17.86 -44.78
C GLN A 74 -4.23 -16.36 -44.57
N GLU A 75 -4.15 -15.92 -43.31
CA GLU A 75 -3.81 -14.53 -42.97
C GLU A 75 -2.40 -14.45 -42.38
N GLY A 76 -1.57 -13.56 -42.94
CA GLY A 76 -0.23 -13.29 -42.42
C GLY A 76 -0.30 -12.51 -41.12
N GLY A 77 -0.02 -13.19 -40.01
CA GLY A 77 0.00 -12.57 -38.69
C GLY A 77 1.16 -11.59 -38.53
N VAL A 78 0.86 -10.30 -38.40
CA VAL A 78 1.78 -9.35 -37.75
C VAL A 78 1.75 -9.66 -36.26
N GLU A 79 2.77 -10.38 -35.81
CA GLU A 79 2.92 -10.83 -34.42
C GLU A 79 3.19 -9.64 -33.49
N THR A 80 2.11 -9.03 -33.02
CA THR A 80 2.17 -7.93 -32.05
C THR A 80 2.30 -8.51 -30.65
N THR A 81 3.54 -8.57 -30.16
CA THR A 81 3.88 -8.88 -28.76
C THR A 81 3.27 -7.85 -27.81
N ARG A 82 2.04 -8.11 -27.36
CA ARG A 82 1.33 -7.26 -26.39
C ARG A 82 1.93 -7.49 -25.01
N SER A 83 2.34 -6.42 -24.32
CA SER A 83 2.93 -6.55 -22.99
C SER A 83 2.00 -7.30 -22.04
N VAL A 84 2.57 -8.24 -21.29
CA VAL A 84 1.84 -9.29 -20.58
C VAL A 84 1.68 -8.97 -19.08
N GLN A 85 1.65 -7.68 -18.75
CA GLN A 85 1.83 -7.11 -17.41
C GLN A 85 0.55 -6.86 -16.58
N ARG A 86 -0.62 -7.25 -17.11
CA ARG A 86 -1.93 -6.77 -16.65
C ARG A 86 -2.67 -7.72 -15.73
N LEU A 87 -3.32 -7.17 -14.71
CA LEU A 87 -4.28 -7.92 -13.90
C LEU A 87 -5.53 -8.26 -14.75
N THR A 88 -5.65 -9.53 -15.12
CA THR A 88 -6.77 -10.08 -15.91
C THR A 88 -7.32 -11.34 -15.23
N LEU A 89 -8.56 -11.72 -15.55
CA LEU A 89 -9.17 -12.94 -15.01
C LEU A 89 -8.31 -14.19 -15.28
N ASN A 90 -7.82 -14.36 -16.51
CA ASN A 90 -6.96 -15.49 -16.91
C ASN A 90 -5.69 -15.59 -16.07
N LYS A 91 -5.22 -14.47 -15.52
CA LYS A 91 -4.07 -14.46 -14.63
C LYS A 91 -4.45 -14.73 -13.18
N VAL A 92 -5.49 -14.09 -12.65
CA VAL A 92 -5.99 -14.35 -11.27
C VAL A 92 -6.45 -15.80 -11.11
N ALA A 93 -6.87 -16.46 -12.19
CA ALA A 93 -7.22 -17.88 -12.20
C ALA A 93 -6.01 -18.84 -12.03
N LYS A 94 -4.75 -18.37 -12.13
CA LYS A 94 -3.57 -19.22 -11.93
C LYS A 94 -3.26 -19.33 -10.44
N GLU A 95 -3.44 -20.51 -9.85
CA GLU A 95 -3.34 -20.74 -8.40
C GLU A 95 -2.05 -20.21 -7.74
N PRO A 96 -0.82 -20.42 -8.28
CA PRO A 96 0.40 -19.90 -7.66
C PRO A 96 0.48 -18.37 -7.67
N VAL A 97 -0.13 -17.75 -8.70
CA VAL A 97 -0.25 -16.30 -8.80
C VAL A 97 -1.24 -15.80 -7.76
N LEU A 98 -2.44 -16.38 -7.71
CA LEU A 98 -3.51 -16.00 -6.78
C LEU A 98 -3.05 -16.07 -5.32
N ASP A 99 -2.43 -17.18 -4.92
CA ASP A 99 -1.87 -17.35 -3.59
C ASP A 99 -0.81 -16.27 -3.27
N THR A 100 0.10 -15.98 -4.20
CA THR A 100 1.09 -14.92 -3.99
C THR A 100 0.44 -13.53 -3.88
N LEU A 101 -0.54 -13.20 -4.73
CA LEU A 101 -1.28 -11.94 -4.66
C LEU A 101 -2.01 -11.80 -3.32
N VAL A 102 -2.66 -12.85 -2.86
CA VAL A 102 -3.33 -12.90 -1.55
C VAL A 102 -2.33 -12.68 -0.42
N ARG A 103 -1.15 -13.34 -0.45
CA ARG A 103 -0.07 -13.14 0.54
C ARG A 103 0.52 -11.72 0.52
N ILE A 104 0.54 -11.04 -0.62
CA ILE A 104 0.91 -9.62 -0.70
C ILE A 104 -0.19 -8.76 -0.05
N LEU A 105 -1.45 -8.95 -0.46
CA LEU A 105 -2.58 -8.11 -0.03
C LEU A 105 -2.97 -8.29 1.44
N ALA A 106 -2.70 -9.45 2.04
CA ALA A 106 -2.97 -9.70 3.46
C ALA A 106 -2.15 -8.80 4.40
N ARG A 107 -0.99 -8.26 3.93
CA ARG A 107 -0.06 -7.44 4.71
C ARG A 107 -0.59 -6.04 5.07
N CYS A 108 -1.66 -5.59 4.41
CA CYS A 108 -2.12 -4.20 4.43
C CYS A 108 -3.57 -4.01 4.85
N ASP A 109 -3.87 -2.77 5.22
CA ASP A 109 -5.19 -2.29 5.61
C ASP A 109 -5.89 -1.54 4.48
N ILE A 110 -5.12 -0.87 3.61
CA ILE A 110 -5.53 -0.35 2.29
C ILE A 110 -4.44 -0.72 1.28
N THR A 111 -4.85 -1.08 0.06
CA THR A 111 -4.05 -1.23 -1.16
C THR A 111 -4.72 -0.48 -2.30
N VAL A 112 -3.94 0.10 -3.22
CA VAL A 112 -4.44 0.60 -4.51
C VAL A 112 -3.78 -0.17 -5.64
N LEU A 113 -4.54 -1.01 -6.36
CA LEU A 113 -4.08 -1.75 -7.54
C LEU A 113 -4.15 -0.89 -8.80
N GLN A 114 -3.18 -1.12 -9.69
CA GLN A 114 -3.04 -0.48 -11.01
C GLN A 114 -3.04 -1.56 -12.11
N GLU A 115 -3.04 -1.20 -13.39
CA GLU A 115 -3.09 -2.15 -14.52
C GLU A 115 -4.24 -3.18 -14.49
N VAL A 116 -5.39 -2.81 -13.88
CA VAL A 116 -6.55 -3.72 -13.80
C VAL A 116 -7.35 -3.71 -15.10
N VAL A 117 -7.13 -4.75 -15.92
CA VAL A 117 -7.80 -4.95 -17.21
C VAL A 117 -8.83 -6.07 -17.08
N ASP A 118 -9.88 -5.79 -16.30
CA ASP A 118 -11.00 -6.71 -16.08
C ASP A 118 -12.26 -6.21 -16.78
N SER A 119 -12.43 -6.69 -18.02
CA SER A 119 -13.64 -6.51 -18.84
C SER A 119 -14.80 -7.42 -18.41
N THR A 120 -14.52 -8.50 -17.69
CA THR A 120 -15.52 -9.46 -17.20
C THR A 120 -16.17 -9.03 -15.88
N GLY A 121 -15.45 -8.21 -15.09
CA GLY A 121 -15.83 -7.85 -13.73
C GLY A 121 -15.59 -8.97 -12.71
N SER A 122 -14.94 -10.07 -13.09
CA SER A 122 -14.78 -11.29 -12.27
C SER A 122 -13.41 -11.44 -11.60
N ALA A 123 -12.38 -10.72 -12.06
CA ALA A 123 -11.02 -10.88 -11.55
C ALA A 123 -10.88 -10.34 -10.11
N ILE A 124 -11.44 -9.15 -9.85
CA ILE A 124 -11.41 -8.55 -8.51
C ILE A 124 -12.29 -9.34 -7.52
N PRO A 125 -13.54 -9.75 -7.84
CA PRO A 125 -14.33 -10.63 -6.96
C PRO A 125 -13.66 -11.97 -6.64
N LEU A 126 -12.96 -12.60 -7.61
CA LEU A 126 -12.20 -13.83 -7.36
C LEU A 126 -11.06 -13.59 -6.35
N LEU A 127 -10.24 -12.56 -6.60
CA LEU A 127 -9.12 -12.18 -5.73
C LEU A 127 -9.61 -11.83 -4.31
N LEU A 128 -10.69 -11.06 -4.21
CA LEU A 128 -11.28 -10.65 -2.94
C LEU A 128 -11.92 -11.83 -2.19
N ARG A 129 -12.44 -12.83 -2.89
CA ARG A 129 -13.00 -14.06 -2.29
C ARG A 129 -11.91 -14.87 -1.59
N GLU A 130 -10.77 -15.09 -2.25
CA GLU A 130 -9.67 -15.85 -1.63
C GLU A 130 -8.95 -15.03 -0.55
N LEU A 131 -8.78 -13.72 -0.73
CA LEU A 131 -8.23 -12.85 0.31
C LEU A 131 -9.07 -12.88 1.60
N ASN A 132 -10.41 -12.89 1.48
CA ASN A 132 -11.33 -13.05 2.61
C ASN A 132 -11.36 -14.47 3.22
N ARG A 133 -10.64 -15.43 2.65
CA ARG A 133 -10.51 -16.82 3.15
C ARG A 133 -9.11 -17.13 3.66
N PHE A 134 -8.16 -16.20 3.51
CA PHE A 134 -6.75 -16.43 3.76
C PHE A 134 -6.41 -16.53 5.26
N ASP A 135 -6.96 -15.63 6.07
CA ASP A 135 -6.76 -15.60 7.52
C ASP A 135 -7.96 -14.98 8.27
N ASP A 136 -7.91 -15.01 9.59
CA ASP A 136 -8.94 -14.45 10.48
C ASP A 136 -8.77 -12.94 10.74
N SER A 137 -7.91 -12.24 9.98
CA SER A 137 -7.57 -10.82 10.26
C SER A 137 -8.67 -9.82 9.86
N GLY A 138 -9.83 -10.31 9.44
CA GLY A 138 -11.07 -9.57 9.24
C GLY A 138 -11.32 -9.13 7.79
N PRO A 139 -12.57 -8.84 7.44
CA PRO A 139 -13.01 -8.78 6.05
C PRO A 139 -12.40 -7.61 5.26
N TYR A 140 -12.15 -7.89 3.99
CA TYR A 140 -11.80 -6.94 2.95
C TYR A 140 -13.01 -6.58 2.09
N SER A 141 -13.00 -5.35 1.59
CA SER A 141 -13.92 -4.81 0.59
C SER A 141 -13.13 -4.06 -0.48
N PHE A 142 -13.79 -3.65 -1.56
CA PHE A 142 -13.12 -2.99 -2.69
C PHE A 142 -13.93 -1.83 -3.26
N LEU A 143 -13.24 -0.94 -3.95
CA LEU A 143 -13.82 0.15 -4.75
C LEU A 143 -13.02 0.28 -6.06
N SER A 144 -13.70 0.22 -7.20
CA SER A 144 -13.07 0.30 -8.53
C SER A 144 -13.45 1.57 -9.27
N SER A 145 -12.50 2.13 -10.02
CA SER A 145 -12.79 3.17 -11.00
C SER A 145 -13.57 2.63 -12.21
N LEU A 146 -14.04 3.56 -13.06
CA LEU A 146 -14.36 3.27 -14.46
C LEU A 146 -13.10 2.85 -15.24
N LEU A 147 -13.28 2.45 -16.51
CA LEU A 147 -12.16 2.17 -17.42
C LEU A 147 -11.54 3.49 -17.93
N LEU A 148 -10.32 3.76 -17.49
CA LEU A 148 -9.52 4.96 -17.77
C LEU A 148 -8.43 4.62 -18.79
N GLY A 149 -8.08 5.55 -19.67
CA GLY A 149 -7.13 5.26 -20.75
C GLY A 149 -7.48 5.92 -22.09
N ARG A 150 -6.47 6.50 -22.74
CA ARG A 150 -6.59 7.05 -24.10
C ARG A 150 -6.62 5.94 -25.16
N GLY A 151 -7.67 5.94 -25.97
CA GLY A 151 -7.86 4.97 -27.05
C GLY A 151 -8.44 3.63 -26.59
N THR A 152 -7.93 2.53 -27.14
CA THR A 152 -8.48 1.17 -26.95
C THR A 152 -7.91 0.44 -25.74
N TYR A 153 -6.75 0.84 -25.26
CA TYR A 153 -6.15 0.28 -24.04
C TYR A 153 -6.63 1.08 -22.84
N LYS A 154 -7.27 0.40 -21.88
CA LYS A 154 -7.84 0.99 -20.67
C LYS A 154 -7.64 0.08 -19.46
N GLU A 155 -7.48 0.72 -18.31
CA GLU A 155 -7.22 0.12 -17.00
C GLU A 155 -8.24 0.63 -15.98
N LYS A 156 -8.26 0.02 -14.79
CA LYS A 156 -8.93 0.56 -13.60
C LYS A 156 -7.91 0.75 -12.49
N TYR A 157 -8.13 1.78 -11.67
CA TYR A 157 -7.59 1.81 -10.31
C TYR A 157 -8.57 1.06 -9.41
N VAL A 158 -8.06 0.19 -8.53
CA VAL A 158 -8.91 -0.57 -7.60
C VAL A 158 -8.35 -0.50 -6.19
N TYR A 159 -9.10 0.13 -5.29
CA TYR A 159 -8.83 0.06 -3.87
C TYR A 159 -9.30 -1.27 -3.30
N ILE A 160 -8.47 -1.92 -2.50
CA ILE A 160 -8.83 -3.06 -1.64
C ILE A 160 -8.51 -2.66 -0.21
N TYR A 161 -9.45 -2.80 0.72
CA TYR A 161 -9.30 -2.28 2.09
C TYR A 161 -10.03 -3.13 3.12
N ARG A 162 -9.52 -3.15 4.36
CA ARG A 162 -10.12 -3.86 5.48
C ARG A 162 -11.31 -3.08 6.03
N SER A 163 -12.53 -3.52 5.70
CA SER A 163 -13.77 -2.77 5.96
C SER A 163 -14.13 -2.60 7.44
N HIS A 164 -13.50 -3.38 8.33
CA HIS A 164 -13.61 -3.24 9.78
C HIS A 164 -12.60 -2.25 10.39
N LYS A 165 -11.54 -1.87 9.65
CA LYS A 165 -10.57 -0.85 10.06
C LYS A 165 -10.89 0.51 9.45
N THR A 166 -11.30 0.54 8.18
CA THR A 166 -11.44 1.76 7.38
C THR A 166 -12.64 1.66 6.43
N GLN A 167 -13.24 2.81 6.10
CA GLN A 167 -14.34 2.91 5.14
C GLN A 167 -14.08 4.04 4.14
N VAL A 168 -14.53 3.86 2.91
CA VAL A 168 -14.61 4.94 1.92
C VAL A 168 -15.63 5.96 2.42
N LEU A 169 -15.21 7.21 2.57
CA LEU A 169 -16.09 8.34 2.89
C LEU A 169 -16.63 9.02 1.62
N ASP A 170 -15.78 9.16 0.61
CA ASP A 170 -16.09 9.80 -0.67
C ASP A 170 -15.01 9.43 -1.71
N SER A 171 -15.34 9.49 -3.00
CA SER A 171 -14.42 9.18 -4.11
C SER A 171 -14.86 9.77 -5.43
N TYR A 172 -13.92 10.20 -6.28
CA TYR A 172 -14.20 10.72 -7.61
C TYR A 172 -13.03 10.46 -8.57
N VAL A 173 -13.31 10.42 -9.87
CA VAL A 173 -12.26 10.52 -10.90
C VAL A 173 -12.02 12.02 -11.12
N TYR A 174 -10.75 12.45 -11.11
CA TYR A 174 -10.38 13.84 -11.35
C TYR A 174 -10.85 14.31 -12.74
N ASP A 175 -11.39 15.52 -12.80
CA ASP A 175 -11.96 16.11 -14.00
C ASP A 175 -10.87 16.81 -14.82
N ASP A 176 -10.21 16.04 -15.69
CA ASP A 176 -9.05 16.47 -16.47
C ASP A 176 -9.45 17.27 -17.72
N GLN A 177 -9.88 18.51 -17.51
CA GLN A 177 -10.36 19.43 -18.55
C GLN A 177 -9.33 19.71 -19.67
N ASP A 178 -8.03 19.63 -19.36
CA ASP A 178 -6.94 19.89 -20.31
C ASP A 178 -6.41 18.62 -21.01
N ASP A 179 -6.98 17.43 -20.72
CA ASP A 179 -6.53 16.12 -21.21
C ASP A 179 -5.00 15.95 -21.06
N LEU A 180 -4.51 16.04 -19.82
CA LEU A 180 -3.10 15.91 -19.43
C LEU A 180 -2.71 14.48 -18.99
N PHE A 181 -3.63 13.76 -18.35
CA PHE A 181 -3.43 12.40 -17.86
C PHE A 181 -3.77 11.36 -18.92
N ALA A 182 -3.06 10.23 -18.93
CA ALA A 182 -3.49 9.09 -19.74
C ALA A 182 -4.60 8.28 -19.05
N ARG A 183 -4.57 8.27 -17.71
CA ARG A 183 -5.50 7.58 -16.80
C ARG A 183 -5.76 8.50 -15.60
N GLU A 184 -6.85 9.24 -15.69
CA GLU A 184 -7.28 10.30 -14.78
C GLU A 184 -7.31 9.81 -13.31
N PRO A 185 -6.63 10.48 -12.35
CA PRO A 185 -6.54 9.97 -10.98
C PRO A 185 -7.89 9.68 -10.31
N PHE A 186 -8.06 8.45 -9.80
CA PHE A 186 -9.26 8.05 -9.06
C PHE A 186 -9.08 8.31 -7.57
N VAL A 187 -9.34 9.54 -7.15
CA VAL A 187 -9.14 10.04 -5.80
C VAL A 187 -10.15 9.43 -4.83
N CYS A 188 -9.70 8.96 -3.67
CA CYS A 188 -10.56 8.39 -2.63
C CYS A 188 -10.18 8.89 -1.24
N ARG A 189 -11.18 9.31 -0.45
CA ARG A 189 -11.02 9.69 0.96
C ARG A 189 -11.49 8.55 1.85
N PHE A 190 -10.60 8.05 2.70
CA PHE A 190 -10.87 7.00 3.68
C PHE A 190 -11.05 7.59 5.08
N SER A 191 -11.91 6.99 5.89
CA SER A 191 -11.94 7.16 7.34
C SER A 191 -10.92 6.24 8.00
N LEU A 192 -10.21 6.74 9.02
CA LEU A 192 -9.28 5.94 9.81
C LEU A 192 -9.72 5.94 11.28
N PRO A 193 -9.42 4.88 12.06
CA PRO A 193 -9.77 4.76 13.47
C PRO A 193 -8.79 5.55 14.36
N SER A 194 -8.55 6.82 14.02
CA SER A 194 -7.55 7.70 14.61
C SER A 194 -8.17 9.02 15.06
N LYS A 195 -7.67 9.57 16.16
CA LYS A 195 -8.02 10.92 16.61
C LYS A 195 -7.12 12.00 16.02
N VAL A 196 -5.92 11.62 15.57
CA VAL A 196 -4.91 12.54 15.02
C VAL A 196 -5.03 12.63 13.51
N LEU A 197 -5.36 11.52 12.84
CA LEU A 197 -5.55 11.41 11.40
C LEU A 197 -6.91 10.76 11.10
N PRO A 198 -8.06 11.43 11.37
CA PRO A 198 -9.39 10.82 11.28
C PRO A 198 -9.81 10.45 9.85
N SER A 199 -9.19 11.05 8.84
CA SER A 199 -9.34 10.68 7.44
C SER A 199 -8.04 10.86 6.68
N LEU A 200 -7.91 10.14 5.56
CA LEU A 200 -6.75 10.19 4.68
C LEU A 200 -7.22 10.19 3.22
N VAL A 201 -6.64 11.06 2.40
CA VAL A 201 -6.89 11.10 0.96
C VAL A 201 -5.78 10.35 0.22
N LEU A 202 -6.18 9.45 -0.69
CA LEU A 202 -5.28 8.75 -1.60
C LEU A 202 -5.54 9.21 -3.04
N VAL A 203 -4.46 9.57 -3.77
CA VAL A 203 -4.49 10.05 -5.16
C VAL A 203 -3.59 9.16 -6.04
N PRO A 204 -4.14 8.08 -6.65
CA PRO A 204 -3.36 7.15 -7.44
C PRO A 204 -3.07 7.71 -8.84
N LEU A 205 -1.86 7.48 -9.34
CA LEU A 205 -1.50 7.76 -10.73
C LEU A 205 -0.60 6.66 -11.30
N HIS A 206 -0.99 6.07 -12.42
CA HIS A 206 -0.12 5.29 -13.30
C HIS A 206 0.21 6.20 -14.49
N THR A 207 1.42 6.77 -14.53
CA THR A 207 1.85 7.65 -15.64
C THR A 207 2.13 6.85 -16.90
N THR A 208 2.10 7.50 -18.07
CA THR A 208 2.66 6.90 -19.28
C THR A 208 4.15 7.24 -19.42
N PRO A 209 5.01 6.30 -19.83
CA PRO A 209 6.45 6.56 -20.06
C PRO A 209 6.78 7.67 -21.07
N LYS A 210 5.78 8.19 -21.80
CA LYS A 210 5.93 9.29 -22.77
C LYS A 210 5.55 10.66 -22.23
N ALA A 211 4.83 10.73 -21.11
CA ALA A 211 4.29 11.98 -20.55
C ALA A 211 4.56 12.13 -19.04
N VAL A 212 5.47 11.32 -18.47
CA VAL A 212 5.79 11.28 -17.02
C VAL A 212 5.93 12.67 -16.40
N GLU A 213 6.75 13.56 -16.97
CA GLU A 213 6.96 14.90 -16.42
C GLU A 213 5.70 15.78 -16.47
N THR A 214 4.88 15.65 -17.53
CA THR A 214 3.61 16.36 -17.67
C THR A 214 2.59 15.86 -16.65
N GLU A 215 2.39 14.54 -16.57
CA GLU A 215 1.42 13.92 -15.67
C GLU A 215 1.80 14.16 -14.19
N LEU A 216 3.09 14.10 -13.83
CA LEU A 216 3.53 14.37 -12.45
C LEU A 216 3.47 15.84 -12.05
N ASN A 217 3.65 16.79 -12.98
CA ASN A 217 3.40 18.20 -12.69
C ASN A 217 1.89 18.48 -12.59
N ALA A 218 1.06 17.86 -13.44
CA ALA A 218 -0.40 17.96 -13.36
C ALA A 218 -0.96 17.40 -12.04
N LEU A 219 -0.32 16.37 -11.47
CA LEU A 219 -0.72 15.75 -10.20
C LEU A 219 -0.74 16.73 -9.01
N TYR A 220 0.03 17.83 -9.07
CA TYR A 220 -0.06 18.92 -8.09
C TYR A 220 -1.43 19.62 -8.11
N HIS A 221 -2.06 19.78 -9.27
CA HIS A 221 -3.41 20.37 -9.36
C HIS A 221 -4.49 19.42 -8.81
N VAL A 222 -4.30 18.10 -8.95
CA VAL A 222 -5.16 17.08 -8.34
C VAL A 222 -5.07 17.12 -6.81
N PHE A 223 -3.86 17.32 -6.27
CA PHE A 223 -3.67 17.59 -4.83
C PHE A 223 -4.45 18.84 -4.39
N LEU A 224 -4.38 19.94 -5.14
CA LEU A 224 -5.10 21.17 -4.80
C LEU A 224 -6.62 20.99 -4.83
N ASP A 225 -7.18 20.35 -5.85
CA ASP A 225 -8.63 20.05 -5.94
C ASP A 225 -9.08 19.15 -4.78
N ALA A 226 -8.36 18.06 -4.49
CA ALA A 226 -8.71 17.16 -3.40
C ALA A 226 -8.65 17.86 -2.02
N SER A 227 -7.62 18.68 -1.80
CA SER A 227 -7.44 19.44 -0.57
C SER A 227 -8.54 20.50 -0.39
N GLN A 228 -8.89 21.21 -1.48
CA GLN A 228 -9.96 22.20 -1.48
C GLN A 228 -11.34 21.56 -1.28
N ARG A 229 -11.62 20.44 -1.96
CA ARG A 229 -12.89 19.70 -1.90
C ARG A 229 -13.25 19.24 -0.50
N TRP A 230 -12.27 18.71 0.23
CA TRP A 230 -12.48 18.10 1.55
C TRP A 230 -11.90 18.89 2.73
N GLN A 231 -11.31 20.06 2.47
CA GLN A 231 -10.67 20.92 3.47
C GLN A 231 -9.64 20.15 4.33
N SER A 232 -8.78 19.38 3.65
CA SER A 232 -7.88 18.40 4.26
C SER A 232 -6.55 18.38 3.53
N GLU A 233 -5.46 18.70 4.23
CA GLU A 233 -4.09 18.62 3.69
C GLU A 233 -3.43 17.24 3.88
N ASP A 234 -4.09 16.33 4.60
CA ASP A 234 -3.66 14.94 4.80
C ASP A 234 -3.89 14.10 3.53
N VAL A 235 -3.00 14.31 2.55
CA VAL A 235 -3.03 13.67 1.23
C VAL A 235 -1.77 12.85 0.99
N ILE A 236 -1.94 11.64 0.43
CA ILE A 236 -0.87 10.83 -0.15
C ILE A 236 -1.10 10.71 -1.66
N LEU A 237 -0.05 11.03 -2.42
CA LEU A 237 0.05 10.77 -3.86
C LEU A 237 0.89 9.49 -4.03
N LEU A 238 0.45 8.55 -4.84
CA LEU A 238 1.00 7.18 -4.85
C LEU A 238 0.79 6.51 -6.21
N GLY A 239 1.75 5.70 -6.67
CA GLY A 239 1.63 5.08 -8.00
C GLY A 239 2.93 4.57 -8.61
N ASP A 240 2.82 3.75 -9.65
CA ASP A 240 3.84 3.72 -10.71
C ASP A 240 3.88 5.09 -11.39
N PHE A 241 4.81 5.92 -10.92
CA PHE A 241 5.04 7.23 -11.45
C PHE A 241 6.02 7.21 -12.63
N ASN A 242 6.63 6.06 -12.97
CA ASN A 242 7.76 5.95 -13.90
C ASN A 242 8.88 6.98 -13.57
N ALA A 243 9.05 7.34 -12.30
CA ALA A 243 9.82 8.51 -11.85
C ALA A 243 11.33 8.25 -11.66
N ASP A 244 11.97 7.55 -12.60
CA ASP A 244 13.41 7.28 -12.61
C ASP A 244 13.91 6.83 -14.00
N CYS A 245 15.20 6.49 -14.10
CA CYS A 245 15.83 5.81 -15.22
C CYS A 245 15.65 6.54 -16.56
N ALA A 246 15.27 5.82 -17.63
CA ALA A 246 15.07 6.41 -18.96
C ALA A 246 13.73 7.18 -19.09
N SER A 247 12.77 6.90 -18.20
CA SER A 247 11.42 7.48 -18.21
C SER A 247 11.41 8.91 -17.67
N LEU A 248 12.22 9.20 -16.64
CA LEU A 248 12.41 10.56 -16.12
C LEU A 248 13.84 10.77 -15.62
N THR A 249 14.58 11.68 -16.26
CA THR A 249 15.95 12.00 -15.82
C THR A 249 15.96 12.70 -14.46
N LYS A 250 17.00 12.48 -13.65
CA LYS A 250 17.13 13.13 -12.33
C LYS A 250 16.97 14.66 -12.38
N LYS A 251 17.51 15.33 -13.40
CA LYS A 251 17.36 16.79 -13.57
C LYS A 251 15.88 17.22 -13.69
N HIS A 252 15.06 16.43 -14.39
CA HIS A 252 13.65 16.73 -14.61
C HIS A 252 12.82 16.33 -13.37
N LEU A 253 13.14 15.19 -12.75
CA LEU A 253 12.62 14.78 -11.45
C LEU A 253 12.83 15.89 -10.40
N ASP A 254 14.07 16.34 -10.19
CA ASP A 254 14.43 17.40 -9.23
C ASP A 254 13.74 18.75 -9.56
N GLY A 255 13.23 18.93 -10.79
CA GLY A 255 12.49 20.12 -11.24
C GLY A 255 10.96 20.06 -11.06
N LEU A 256 10.39 18.92 -10.69
CA LEU A 256 8.93 18.78 -10.51
C LEU A 256 8.41 19.70 -9.40
N VAL A 257 7.17 20.18 -9.52
CA VAL A 257 6.50 20.96 -8.45
C VAL A 257 6.43 20.14 -7.15
N LEU A 258 6.09 18.85 -7.25
CA LEU A 258 6.05 17.90 -6.13
C LEU A 258 7.43 17.59 -5.50
N ARG A 259 8.54 18.06 -6.09
CA ARG A 259 9.91 17.87 -5.58
C ARG A 259 10.53 19.15 -5.04
N THR A 260 10.17 20.28 -5.63
CA THR A 260 10.70 21.60 -5.26
C THR A 260 9.96 22.23 -4.08
N GLN A 261 8.69 21.85 -3.84
CA GLN A 261 7.93 22.32 -2.68
C GLN A 261 8.19 21.45 -1.43
N ALA A 262 8.68 22.08 -0.36
CA ALA A 262 9.08 21.41 0.89
C ALA A 262 7.94 20.68 1.63
N ALA A 263 6.68 20.96 1.31
CA ALA A 263 5.52 20.28 1.90
C ALA A 263 5.35 18.83 1.39
N PHE A 264 5.97 18.45 0.27
CA PHE A 264 5.85 17.11 -0.31
C PHE A 264 7.05 16.24 0.05
N HIS A 265 6.80 15.18 0.82
CA HIS A 265 7.82 14.23 1.26
C HIS A 265 7.72 12.91 0.48
N TRP A 266 8.75 12.62 -0.32
CA TRP A 266 8.85 11.37 -1.08
C TRP A 266 9.38 10.25 -0.19
N ALA A 267 8.48 9.47 0.39
CA ALA A 267 8.79 8.35 1.29
C ALA A 267 9.59 7.25 0.60
N ILE A 268 9.40 7.04 -0.71
CA ILE A 268 10.26 6.17 -1.52
C ILE A 268 11.40 7.00 -2.10
N ALA A 269 12.55 6.93 -1.42
CA ALA A 269 13.77 7.66 -1.77
C ALA A 269 14.37 7.21 -3.11
N ASP A 270 15.10 8.09 -3.78
CA ASP A 270 15.78 7.79 -5.05
C ASP A 270 16.83 6.67 -4.89
N GLY A 271 16.87 5.75 -5.86
CA GLY A 271 17.80 4.61 -5.86
C GLY A 271 17.32 3.41 -5.04
N VAL A 272 16.13 3.47 -4.45
CA VAL A 272 15.36 2.31 -4.01
C VAL A 272 14.84 1.60 -5.26
N ASP A 273 15.14 0.31 -5.39
CA ASP A 273 14.63 -0.47 -6.51
C ASP A 273 13.16 -0.82 -6.29
N THR A 274 12.30 -0.54 -7.26
CA THR A 274 10.90 -0.96 -7.27
C THR A 274 10.61 -1.97 -8.38
N THR A 275 11.65 -2.50 -9.04
CA THR A 275 11.53 -3.46 -10.15
C THR A 275 11.96 -4.87 -9.76
N VAL A 276 11.24 -5.88 -10.26
CA VAL A 276 11.50 -7.31 -9.99
C VAL A 276 12.65 -7.87 -10.83
N ARG A 277 12.88 -7.32 -12.03
CA ARG A 277 13.93 -7.82 -12.94
C ARG A 277 15.29 -7.42 -12.42
N ALA A 278 16.17 -8.39 -12.18
CA ALA A 278 17.56 -8.15 -11.76
C ALA A 278 18.40 -7.40 -12.82
N SER A 279 17.90 -7.26 -14.05
CA SER A 279 18.51 -6.46 -15.12
C SER A 279 18.12 -4.98 -15.11
N THR A 280 17.11 -4.60 -14.31
CA THR A 280 16.73 -3.21 -14.07
C THR A 280 17.03 -2.83 -12.62
N ARG A 281 17.12 -1.52 -12.36
CA ARG A 281 17.16 -0.97 -11.01
C ARG A 281 16.64 0.45 -11.04
N CYS A 282 15.34 0.61 -10.84
CA CYS A 282 14.63 1.86 -11.08
C CYS A 282 13.62 2.15 -9.96
N THR A 283 13.55 3.43 -9.56
CA THR A 283 12.62 3.95 -8.54
C THR A 283 11.31 4.42 -9.21
N TYR A 284 10.63 3.53 -9.93
CA TYR A 284 9.44 3.90 -10.70
C TYR A 284 8.24 4.17 -9.80
N ASP A 285 8.01 3.30 -8.82
CA ASP A 285 6.90 3.37 -7.88
C ASP A 285 7.22 4.32 -6.73
N ARG A 286 6.27 5.20 -6.41
CA ARG A 286 6.50 6.29 -5.46
C ARG A 286 5.32 6.43 -4.50
N ILE A 287 5.64 6.97 -3.33
CA ILE A 287 4.69 7.43 -2.32
C ILE A 287 5.17 8.81 -1.87
N VAL A 288 4.29 9.80 -1.96
CA VAL A 288 4.55 11.21 -1.64
C VAL A 288 3.48 11.68 -0.66
N LEU A 289 3.89 12.04 0.57
CA LEU A 289 3.00 12.52 1.61
C LEU A 289 3.03 14.05 1.63
N HIS A 290 1.87 14.69 1.79
CA HIS A 290 1.78 16.14 1.97
C HIS A 290 1.77 16.54 3.46
N GLY A 291 2.49 17.61 3.79
CA GLY A 291 2.49 18.26 5.11
C GLY A 291 3.40 17.60 6.15
N GLU A 292 3.83 18.39 7.14
CA GLU A 292 4.63 17.88 8.28
C GLU A 292 3.81 16.92 9.17
N HIS A 293 2.47 17.05 9.17
CA HIS A 293 1.58 16.22 9.98
C HIS A 293 1.68 14.74 9.58
N LEU A 294 1.41 14.40 8.32
CA LEU A 294 1.56 13.02 7.82
C LEU A 294 2.99 12.50 7.96
N GLN A 295 4.00 13.35 7.71
CA GLN A 295 5.41 12.98 7.91
C GLN A 295 5.70 12.58 9.37
N SER A 296 5.13 13.29 10.35
CA SER A 296 5.31 12.97 11.77
C SER A 296 4.67 11.64 12.21
N LEU A 297 3.65 11.17 11.48
CA LEU A 297 2.96 9.91 11.72
C LEU A 297 3.60 8.72 10.99
N LEU A 298 4.52 8.96 10.05
CA LEU A 298 5.23 7.92 9.32
C LEU A 298 6.14 7.10 10.24
N ARG A 299 6.05 5.77 10.20
CA ARG A 299 6.82 4.82 11.02
C ARG A 299 7.72 3.91 10.20
N GLY A 300 7.31 3.57 8.99
CA GLY A 300 8.07 2.73 8.07
C GLY A 300 7.79 3.08 6.61
N THR A 301 8.78 2.83 5.76
CA THR A 301 8.70 2.93 4.30
C THR A 301 9.48 1.77 3.68
N ALA A 302 8.96 1.09 2.67
CA ALA A 302 9.72 0.05 1.96
C ALA A 302 9.29 -0.12 0.51
N ALA A 303 10.17 -0.71 -0.30
CA ALA A 303 9.78 -1.51 -1.45
C ALA A 303 9.81 -2.99 -1.00
N PHE A 304 8.67 -3.67 -1.08
CA PHE A 304 8.53 -5.05 -0.63
C PHE A 304 8.99 -6.02 -1.71
N ASP A 305 10.24 -6.48 -1.58
CA ASP A 305 10.84 -7.60 -2.31
C ASP A 305 10.09 -8.90 -1.98
N PHE A 306 8.90 -9.05 -2.59
CA PHE A 306 8.05 -10.22 -2.45
C PHE A 306 8.71 -11.50 -2.98
N PRO A 307 9.54 -11.50 -4.05
CA PRO A 307 10.22 -12.70 -4.53
C PRO A 307 11.15 -13.27 -3.46
N ARG A 308 12.02 -12.45 -2.88
CA ARG A 308 12.89 -12.86 -1.78
C ARG A 308 12.11 -13.25 -0.53
N SER A 309 11.06 -12.50 -0.20
CA SER A 309 10.25 -12.75 1.01
C SER A 309 9.47 -14.06 0.94
N PHE A 310 9.17 -14.53 -0.27
CA PHE A 310 8.38 -15.74 -0.51
C PHE A 310 9.18 -16.89 -1.16
N GLY A 311 10.49 -16.71 -1.40
CA GLY A 311 11.35 -17.74 -1.98
C GLY A 311 11.10 -18.02 -3.46
N LEU A 312 10.56 -17.05 -4.21
CA LEU A 312 10.26 -17.18 -5.63
C LEU A 312 11.52 -16.92 -6.48
N THR A 313 11.63 -17.64 -7.60
CA THR A 313 12.54 -17.28 -8.69
C THR A 313 12.11 -16.00 -9.40
N GLU A 314 13.00 -15.37 -10.18
CA GLU A 314 12.63 -14.21 -11.01
C GLU A 314 11.50 -14.56 -12.00
N GLU A 315 11.48 -15.78 -12.55
CA GLU A 315 10.42 -16.21 -13.48
C GLU A 315 9.05 -16.32 -12.79
N GLU A 316 8.99 -16.95 -11.62
CA GLU A 316 7.76 -17.03 -10.82
C GLU A 316 7.30 -15.65 -10.34
N ALA A 317 8.26 -14.78 -9.97
CA ALA A 317 7.99 -13.40 -9.59
C ALA A 317 7.41 -12.61 -10.76
N LEU A 318 8.02 -12.69 -11.95
CA LEU A 318 7.53 -12.09 -13.20
C LEU A 318 6.25 -12.75 -13.74
N ASN A 319 5.79 -13.82 -13.11
CA ASN A 319 4.46 -14.38 -13.27
C ASN A 319 3.43 -13.81 -12.28
N VAL A 320 3.88 -13.04 -11.28
CA VAL A 320 3.06 -12.31 -10.30
C VAL A 320 3.07 -10.81 -10.56
N SER A 321 4.22 -10.17 -10.77
CA SER A 321 4.39 -8.75 -11.09
C SER A 321 5.81 -8.50 -11.59
N ASP A 322 6.06 -7.46 -12.38
CA ASP A 322 7.43 -6.97 -12.60
C ASP A 322 7.81 -5.73 -11.79
N HIS A 323 6.88 -5.24 -10.97
CA HIS A 323 7.07 -4.20 -9.96
C HIS A 323 6.95 -4.77 -8.54
N PHE A 324 7.74 -4.24 -7.60
CA PHE A 324 7.58 -4.47 -6.16
C PHE A 324 6.50 -3.52 -5.60
N PRO A 325 5.60 -3.99 -4.72
CA PRO A 325 4.82 -3.12 -3.86
C PRO A 325 5.70 -2.09 -3.15
N VAL A 326 5.25 -0.85 -3.06
CA VAL A 326 5.80 0.15 -2.14
C VAL A 326 4.86 0.32 -0.96
N GLU A 327 5.37 0.60 0.24
CA GLU A 327 4.54 0.58 1.45
C GLU A 327 4.91 1.66 2.44
N VAL A 328 3.90 2.18 3.15
CA VAL A 328 4.06 3.07 4.29
C VAL A 328 3.27 2.59 5.49
N GLU A 329 3.87 2.71 6.67
CA GLU A 329 3.22 2.43 7.96
C GLU A 329 3.00 3.76 8.68
N VAL A 330 1.75 4.03 9.06
CA VAL A 330 1.33 5.26 9.74
C VAL A 330 0.77 4.96 11.14
N GLU A 331 1.22 5.73 12.12
CA GLU A 331 0.75 5.61 13.50
C GLU A 331 -0.62 6.28 13.67
N LEU A 332 -1.62 5.54 14.15
CA LEU A 332 -2.98 6.05 14.35
C LEU A 332 -3.26 6.55 15.78
N SER A 333 -2.29 6.42 16.68
CA SER A 333 -2.35 6.94 18.03
C SER A 333 -1.11 7.75 18.37
N CYS A 334 -1.28 9.05 18.67
CA CYS A 334 -0.28 9.75 19.46
C CYS A 334 -0.14 9.06 20.83
N ALA A 335 0.88 8.22 20.97
CA ALA A 335 1.49 8.04 22.27
C ALA A 335 2.02 9.42 22.68
N VAL A 336 1.45 9.99 23.76
CA VAL A 336 2.02 11.19 24.36
C VAL A 336 3.45 10.84 24.74
N ARG A 337 4.43 11.32 23.97
CA ARG A 337 5.84 11.30 24.37
C ARG A 337 5.93 12.16 25.60
N GLY A 338 5.79 11.52 26.76
CA GLY A 338 5.81 12.17 28.05
C GLY A 338 7.14 12.88 28.20
N VAL A 339 7.12 14.20 28.02
CA VAL A 339 8.13 15.07 28.60
C VAL A 339 8.07 14.76 30.09
N GLN A 340 9.07 14.04 30.60
CA GLN A 340 9.10 13.75 32.02
C GLN A 340 9.10 15.10 32.75
N PRO A 341 8.14 15.36 33.66
CA PRO A 341 8.20 16.57 34.45
C PRO A 341 9.50 16.48 35.25
N VAL A 342 10.39 17.46 35.04
CA VAL A 342 11.62 17.57 35.83
C VAL A 342 11.19 17.79 37.27
N SER A 343 11.23 16.70 38.05
CA SER A 343 10.79 16.70 39.44
C SER A 343 11.76 17.54 40.26
N LEU A 344 11.38 18.80 40.49
CA LEU A 344 12.04 19.68 41.46
C LEU A 344 11.69 19.21 42.88
N ALA A 345 12.19 18.03 43.25
CA ALA A 345 12.19 17.52 44.60
C ALA A 345 13.19 18.35 45.43
N THR A 346 12.70 19.42 46.06
CA THR A 346 13.45 20.21 47.03
C THR A 346 13.65 19.42 48.33
N PRO A 347 14.89 19.21 48.81
CA PRO A 347 15.13 18.57 50.10
C PRO A 347 15.01 19.59 51.25
N VAL A 348 13.79 20.00 51.59
CA VAL A 348 13.54 20.85 52.77
C VAL A 348 13.50 20.01 54.05
N LEU A 349 14.61 19.33 54.39
CA LEU A 349 14.75 18.64 55.68
C LEU A 349 16.19 18.34 56.12
N SER A 350 17.03 19.37 56.33
CA SER A 350 18.35 19.22 56.97
C SER A 350 18.93 20.54 57.53
N LEU A 351 18.16 21.30 58.31
CA LEU A 351 18.71 22.41 59.11
C LEU A 351 17.89 22.75 60.37
N LEU A 352 17.67 21.75 61.23
CA LEU A 352 16.95 21.93 62.51
C LEU A 352 17.70 21.41 63.75
N LEU A 353 19.01 21.14 63.62
CA LEU A 353 19.88 20.71 64.71
C LEU A 353 21.25 21.40 64.61
N LEU A 354 21.34 22.64 65.09
CA LEU A 354 22.57 23.30 65.60
C LEU A 354 22.26 24.71 66.13
N LEU A 355 21.66 24.77 67.33
CA LEU A 355 21.59 25.99 68.15
C LEU A 355 21.94 25.65 69.61
N PRO A 356 23.15 25.95 70.07
CA PRO A 356 23.45 26.07 71.50
C PRO A 356 23.05 27.46 72.00
N LEU A 357 22.37 27.48 73.15
CA LEU A 357 22.02 28.66 73.93
C LEU A 357 23.22 29.59 74.19
N LEU A 358 23.02 30.91 74.07
CA LEU A 358 23.73 31.91 74.87
C LEU A 358 22.89 33.19 75.04
N SER A 359 23.05 33.82 76.22
CA SER A 359 22.09 34.70 76.87
C SER A 359 22.03 36.15 76.32
N PRO A 360 20.95 36.91 76.57
CA PRO A 360 20.83 38.30 76.15
C PRO A 360 21.55 39.27 77.10
N GLN A 361 22.05 40.38 76.56
CA GLN A 361 22.23 41.63 77.32
C GLN A 361 21.68 42.82 76.53
N LEU A 362 21.04 43.74 77.25
CA LEU A 362 20.47 44.98 76.75
C LEU A 362 21.53 46.10 76.63
N GLY A 363 21.27 47.06 75.73
CA GLY A 363 22.02 48.31 75.56
C GLY A 363 21.80 48.87 74.15
N LEU A 364 20.65 49.47 73.83
CA LEU A 364 20.20 50.83 74.18
C LEU A 364 20.94 51.96 73.41
N VAL A 365 20.26 52.46 72.37
CA VAL A 365 20.28 53.86 71.83
C VAL A 365 21.63 54.47 71.42
N ALA A 366 21.82 54.65 70.10
CA ALA A 366 21.77 55.96 69.43
C ALA A 366 21.77 55.78 67.90
#